data_AF-A0A6V7IL60-F1
#
_entry.id   AF-A0A6V7IL60-F1
#
_cell.length_a   1.000
_cell.length_b   1.000
_cell.length_c   1.000
_cell.angle_alpha   90.00
_cell.angle_beta   90.00
_cell.angle_gamma   90.00
#
_symmetry.space_group_name_H-M   'P 1'
#
loop_
_entity.id
_entity.type
_entity.pdbx_description
1 polymer ?
#
loop_
_entity_poly.entity_id
_entity_poly.type
_entity_poly.pdbx_seq_one_letter_code
_entity_poly.pdbx_strand_id
1 'polypeptide(L)'
;VGAIFFGQLATPGRFKYQVLIHTRRMIFTEVCGGAIVDETHIVTAWHCVDRARYEDIGITVGAITDIGDPNAKLHNVLDIRLHESKSCIPGELRCYDIAVIR
;
A
#
# COMPACT_ATOMS: atom_id res chain seq x y z
N VAL A 1 2.73 0.86 16.51
CA VAL A 1 3.57 0.13 15.52
C VAL A 1 3.25 -1.35 15.69
N GLY A 2 2.73 -2.00 14.65
CA GLY A 2 2.42 -3.44 14.68
C GLY A 2 3.59 -4.24 14.10
N ALA A 3 3.91 -5.38 14.70
CA ALA A 3 4.85 -6.35 14.15
C ALA A 3 4.12 -7.68 13.96
N ILE A 4 4.61 -8.50 13.03
CA ILE A 4 4.17 -9.89 12.91
C ILE A 4 4.93 -10.67 13.99
N PHE A 5 4.31 -10.87 15.15
CA PHE A 5 4.90 -11.63 16.25
C PHE A 5 4.77 -13.13 15.98
N PHE A 6 5.88 -13.87 16.14
CA PHE A 6 5.95 -15.31 15.86
C PHE A 6 5.48 -15.68 14.44
N GLY A 7 5.73 -14.78 13.48
CA GLY A 7 5.40 -15.00 12.09
C GLY A 7 6.10 -16.21 11.48
N GLN A 8 5.47 -16.79 10.48
CA GLN A 8 6.05 -17.82 9.62
C GLN A 8 6.07 -17.31 8.19
N LEU A 9 7.02 -17.80 7.39
CA LEU A 9 7.09 -17.44 5.98
C LEU A 9 5.79 -17.85 5.27
N ALA A 10 5.17 -16.90 4.56
CA ALA A 10 4.03 -17.21 3.73
C ALA A 10 4.48 -18.02 2.51
N THR A 11 3.76 -19.09 2.17
CA THR A 11 4.01 -19.82 0.93
C THR A 11 3.61 -18.96 -0.28
N PRO A 12 4.33 -19.04 -1.41
CA PRO A 12 3.96 -18.31 -2.62
C PRO A 12 2.49 -18.52 -3.00
N GLY A 13 1.79 -17.42 -3.30
CA GLY A 13 0.38 -17.46 -3.69
C GLY A 13 -0.62 -17.73 -2.56
N ARG A 14 -0.19 -17.85 -1.29
CA ARG A 14 -1.12 -17.99 -0.14
C ARG A 14 -2.02 -16.76 0.02
N PHE A 15 -1.46 -15.57 -0.17
CA PHE A 15 -2.16 -14.30 -0.08
C PHE A 15 -2.12 -13.59 -1.44
N LYS A 16 -2.93 -14.09 -2.39
CA LYS A 16 -2.91 -13.62 -3.79
C LYS A 16 -3.24 -12.13 -3.96
N TYR A 17 -3.93 -11.56 -2.98
CA TYR A 17 -4.35 -10.16 -2.97
C TYR A 17 -3.29 -9.24 -2.36
N GLN A 18 -2.20 -9.77 -1.79
CA GLN A 18 -1.17 -8.97 -1.14
C GLN A 18 -0.49 -8.05 -2.16
N VAL A 19 -0.39 -6.77 -1.81
CA VAL A 19 0.30 -5.74 -2.58
C VAL A 19 1.41 -5.13 -1.75
N LEU A 20 2.56 -4.91 -2.38
CA LEU A 20 3.62 -4.06 -1.86
C LEU A 20 3.49 -2.68 -2.50
N ILE A 21 3.25 -1.67 -1.67
CA ILE A 21 3.16 -0.27 -2.08
C ILE A 21 4.45 0.40 -1.65
N HIS A 22 5.16 1.00 -2.60
CA HIS A 22 6.39 1.73 -2.29
C HIS A 22 6.27 3.16 -2.78
N THR A 23 6.43 4.09 -1.85
CA THR A 23 6.27 5.52 -2.07
C THR A 23 7.63 6.17 -1.98
N ARG A 24 8.10 6.72 -3.11
CA ARG A 24 9.37 7.44 -3.15
C ARG A 24 9.20 8.83 -2.53
N ARG A 25 9.84 9.04 -1.38
CA ARG A 25 9.98 10.37 -0.78
C ARG A 25 11.43 10.83 -0.90
N MET A 26 11.66 12.15 -0.78
CA MET A 26 12.92 12.82 -1.12
C MET A 26 14.19 12.02 -0.79
N ILE A 27 14.29 11.49 0.43
CA ILE A 27 15.49 10.83 0.98
C ILE A 27 15.26 9.36 1.36
N PHE A 28 14.03 8.85 1.28
CA PHE A 28 13.72 7.47 1.64
C PHE A 28 12.48 6.94 0.90
N THR A 29 12.39 5.62 0.78
CA THR A 29 11.19 4.95 0.27
C THR A 29 10.38 4.44 1.46
N GLU A 30 9.13 4.89 1.56
CA GLU A 30 8.17 4.34 2.51
C GLU A 30 7.51 3.09 1.91
N VAL A 31 7.38 2.03 2.71
CA VAL A 31 6.79 0.76 2.27
C VAL A 31 5.53 0.50 3.08
N CYS A 32 4.44 0.23 2.36
CA CYS A 32 3.14 -0.13 2.91
C CYS A 32 2.62 -1.42 2.28
N GLY A 33 1.61 -2.00 2.92
CA GLY A 33 0.79 -3.06 2.34
C GLY A 33 -0.47 -2.51 1.66
N GLY A 34 -1.05 -3.32 0.80
CA GLY A 34 -2.40 -3.11 0.27
C GLY A 34 -3.05 -4.43 -0.10
N ALA A 35 -4.32 -4.37 -0.49
CA ALA A 35 -5.06 -5.53 -0.98
C ALA A 35 -5.73 -5.23 -2.32
N ILE A 36 -5.59 -6.15 -3.28
CA ILE A 36 -6.33 -6.12 -4.54
C ILE A 36 -7.81 -6.35 -4.23
N VAL A 37 -8.67 -5.44 -4.66
CA VAL A 37 -10.14 -5.57 -4.49
C VAL A 37 -10.85 -5.86 -5.80
N ASP A 38 -10.28 -5.44 -6.94
CA ASP A 38 -10.70 -5.84 -8.29
C ASP A 38 -9.52 -5.73 -9.28
N GLU A 39 -9.79 -5.84 -10.58
CA GLU A 39 -8.77 -5.83 -11.64
C GLU A 39 -7.95 -4.54 -11.73
N THR A 40 -8.49 -3.43 -11.23
CA THR A 40 -7.89 -2.09 -11.36
C THR A 40 -7.78 -1.32 -10.05
N HIS A 41 -8.28 -1.87 -8.94
CA HIS A 41 -8.30 -1.16 -7.66
C HIS A 41 -7.59 -1.92 -6.54
N ILE A 42 -6.87 -1.14 -5.73
CA ILE A 42 -6.20 -1.58 -4.51
C ILE A 42 -6.69 -0.75 -3.34
N VAL A 43 -7.02 -1.40 -2.23
CA VAL A 43 -7.28 -0.73 -0.96
C VAL A 43 -6.00 -0.67 -0.13
N THR A 44 -5.77 0.48 0.51
CA THR A 44 -4.67 0.68 1.47
C THR A 44 -5.08 1.69 2.54
N ALA A 45 -4.13 2.08 3.38
CA ALA A 45 -4.33 3.10 4.40
C ALA A 45 -4.13 4.50 3.83
N TRP A 46 -4.88 5.48 4.35
CA TRP A 46 -4.79 6.89 3.98
C TRP A 46 -3.36 7.42 4.15
N HIS A 47 -2.75 7.14 5.31
CA HIS A 47 -1.41 7.65 5.64
C HIS A 47 -0.28 7.06 4.78
N CYS A 48 -0.53 5.96 4.06
CA CYS A 48 0.46 5.39 3.15
C CYS A 48 0.65 6.24 1.88
N VAL A 49 -0.37 7.02 1.51
CA VAL A 49 -0.43 7.72 0.22
C VAL A 49 -0.79 9.21 0.31
N ASP A 50 -1.11 9.74 1.50
CA ASP A 50 -1.57 11.12 1.72
C ASP A 50 -0.62 12.25 1.26
N ARG A 51 0.69 11.99 1.27
CA ARG A 51 1.73 13.01 0.98
C ARG A 51 2.55 12.69 -0.26
N ALA A 52 2.07 11.82 -1.12
CA ALA A 52 2.76 11.44 -2.34
C ALA A 52 1.92 11.77 -3.57
N ARG A 53 2.59 12.17 -4.65
CA ARG A 53 1.94 12.24 -5.96
C ARG A 53 1.88 10.83 -6.54
N TYR A 54 0.92 10.58 -7.41
CA TYR A 54 0.73 9.24 -7.97
C TYR A 54 1.96 8.74 -8.75
N GLU A 55 2.74 9.63 -9.37
CA GLU A 55 3.98 9.28 -10.09
C GLU A 55 5.11 8.82 -9.15
N ASP A 56 5.02 9.19 -7.88
CA ASP A 56 6.00 8.83 -6.86
C ASP A 56 5.63 7.50 -6.17
N ILE A 57 4.51 6.86 -6.56
CA ILE A 57 4.02 5.61 -5.97
C ILE A 57 4.12 4.47 -6.98
N GLY A 58 4.78 3.39 -6.57
CA GLY A 58 4.81 2.14 -7.30
C GLY A 58 4.00 1.05 -6.62
N ILE A 59 3.30 0.26 -7.43
CA ILE A 59 2.48 -0.86 -6.99
C ILE A 59 3.12 -2.16 -7.47
N THR A 60 3.61 -2.96 -6.53
CA THR A 60 4.22 -4.26 -6.83
C THR A 60 3.28 -5.38 -6.39
N VAL A 61 2.85 -6.20 -7.34
CA VAL A 61 2.00 -7.38 -7.10
C VAL A 61 2.78 -8.67 -7.33
N GLY A 62 2.45 -9.73 -6.59
CA GLY A 62 3.09 -11.04 -6.73
C GLY A 62 4.48 -11.15 -6.11
N ALA A 63 4.99 -10.08 -5.47
CA ALA A 63 6.26 -10.13 -4.72
C ALA A 63 6.15 -11.07 -3.52
N ILE A 64 7.17 -11.92 -3.37
CA ILE A 64 7.34 -12.82 -2.23
C ILE A 64 8.45 -12.33 -1.29
N THR A 65 9.48 -11.66 -1.83
CA THR A 65 10.60 -11.14 -1.03
C THR A 65 10.50 -9.63 -0.80
N ASP A 66 10.65 -8.83 -1.86
CA ASP A 66 10.82 -7.38 -1.78
C ASP A 66 10.45 -6.67 -3.10
N ILE A 67 10.72 -5.35 -3.18
CA ILE A 67 10.41 -4.50 -4.34
C ILE A 67 11.10 -5.00 -5.62
N GLY A 68 12.28 -5.62 -5.51
CA GLY A 68 13.10 -6.11 -6.61
C GLY A 68 12.88 -7.60 -6.94
N ASP A 69 11.84 -8.24 -6.42
CA ASP A 69 11.51 -9.62 -6.76
C ASP A 69 11.29 -9.75 -8.29
N PRO A 70 12.09 -10.55 -9.01
CA PRO A 70 12.02 -10.64 -10.47
C PRO A 70 10.73 -11.29 -10.98
N ASN A 71 9.97 -11.97 -10.10
CA ASN A 71 8.68 -12.57 -10.44
C ASN A 71 7.51 -11.63 -10.16
N ALA A 72 7.77 -10.48 -9.53
CA ALA A 72 6.75 -9.50 -9.24
C ALA A 72 6.49 -8.59 -10.45
N LYS A 73 5.29 -8.01 -10.48
CA LYS A 73 4.89 -7.07 -11.52
C LYS A 73 4.69 -5.68 -10.94
N LEU A 74 5.36 -4.71 -11.54
CA LEU A 74 5.20 -3.29 -11.22
C LEU A 74 4.06 -2.69 -12.04
N HIS A 75 3.21 -1.92 -11.38
CA HIS A 75 2.12 -1.15 -11.96
C HIS A 75 2.26 0.33 -11.58
N ASN A 76 1.94 1.20 -12.53
CA ASN A 76 1.85 2.64 -12.32
C ASN A 76 0.48 2.99 -11.74
N VAL A 77 0.43 4.08 -10.97
CA VAL A 77 -0.82 4.63 -10.42
C VAL A 77 -1.39 5.68 -11.37
N LEU A 78 -2.71 5.65 -11.55
CA LEU A 78 -3.49 6.62 -12.33
C LEU A 78 -4.26 7.59 -11.43
N ASP A 79 -4.79 7.11 -10.30
CA ASP A 79 -5.58 7.93 -9.37
C ASP A 79 -5.44 7.43 -7.93
N ILE A 80 -5.54 8.36 -6.97
CA ILE A 80 -5.52 8.06 -5.54
C ILE A 80 -6.73 8.74 -4.90
N ARG A 81 -7.65 7.92 -4.41
CA ARG A 81 -8.86 8.37 -3.73
C ARG A 81 -8.70 8.18 -2.24
N LEU A 82 -8.34 9.27 -1.58
CA LEU A 82 -8.33 9.36 -0.13
C LEU A 82 -9.78 9.42 0.39
N HIS A 83 -10.05 8.82 1.55
CA HIS A 83 -11.29 9.11 2.26
C HIS A 83 -11.42 10.62 2.56
N GLU A 84 -12.64 11.16 2.46
CA GLU A 84 -12.93 12.61 2.49
C GLU A 84 -12.43 13.32 3.75
N SER A 85 -12.39 12.59 4.86
CA SER A 85 -11.77 13.02 6.11
C SER A 85 -10.82 11.95 6.58
N LYS A 86 -9.72 12.36 7.24
CA LYS A 86 -8.80 11.48 8.00
C LYS A 86 -9.17 11.37 9.49
N SER A 87 -10.10 12.21 9.94
CA SER A 87 -10.45 12.43 11.35
C SER A 87 -11.94 12.27 11.56
N CYS A 88 -12.33 11.46 12.53
CA CYS A 88 -13.72 11.35 12.98
C CYS A 88 -14.03 12.28 14.16
N ILE A 89 -13.01 12.71 14.91
CA ILE A 89 -13.08 13.68 16.00
C ILE A 89 -11.90 14.67 15.95
N PRO A 90 -12.03 15.89 16.51
CA PRO A 90 -10.93 16.84 16.59
C PRO A 90 -9.72 16.26 17.34
N GLY A 91 -8.54 16.32 16.72
CA GLY A 91 -7.28 15.85 17.30
C GLY A 91 -6.89 14.40 16.96
N GLU A 92 -7.78 13.61 16.36
CA GLU A 92 -7.46 12.25 15.93
C GLU A 92 -7.07 12.21 14.45
N LEU A 93 -6.00 11.49 14.09
CA LEU A 93 -5.43 11.51 12.73
C LEU A 93 -5.57 10.19 11.96
N ARG A 94 -6.23 9.18 12.52
CA ARG A 94 -6.24 7.81 11.97
C ARG A 94 -7.59 7.09 12.04
N CYS A 95 -8.72 7.81 12.17
CA CYS A 95 -10.03 7.14 12.20
C CYS A 95 -10.36 6.53 10.83
N TYR A 96 -10.26 7.38 9.80
CA TYR A 96 -10.61 7.03 8.42
C TYR A 96 -9.33 6.83 7.63
N ASP A 97 -8.49 5.94 8.14
CA ASP A 97 -7.18 5.62 7.57
C ASP A 97 -7.34 4.64 6.40
N ILE A 98 -8.07 5.06 5.37
CA ILE A 98 -8.38 4.27 4.17
C ILE A 98 -8.23 5.09 2.89
N ALA A 99 -7.70 4.45 1.86
CA ALA A 99 -7.59 4.99 0.51
C ALA A 99 -7.75 3.89 -0.54
N VAL A 100 -8.17 4.27 -1.74
CA VAL A 100 -8.23 3.40 -2.92
C VAL A 100 -7.29 3.95 -3.99
N ILE A 101 -6.48 3.07 -4.55
CA ILE A 101 -5.54 3.37 -5.65
C ILE A 101 -6.10 2.72 -6.92
N ARG A 102 -6.04 3.45 -8.04
CA ARG A 102 -6.36 2.96 -9.38
C ARG A 102 -5.18 3.15 -10.33
#